data_AF-A0A2E1R9K3-F1
#
_entry.id   AF-A0A2E1R9K3-F1
#
_cell.length_a   1.000
_cell.length_b   1.000
_cell.length_c   1.000
_cell.angle_alpha   90.00
_cell.angle_beta   90.00
_cell.angle_gamma   90.00
#
_symmetry.space_group_name_H-M   'P 1'
#
loop_
_entity.id
_entity.type
_entity.pdbx_description
1 polymer ?
#
loop_
_entity_poly.entity_id
_entity_poly.type
_entity_poly.pdbx_seq_one_letter_code
_entity_poly.pdbx_strand_id
1 'polypeptide(L)'
;MIIQCFHNNILIKQIRTPFFIIAKQSCIFLFILATASAPRAQEYATDRLFMKEFNKSKCRNLVEKKINNLKKIRVMTLEQEALLNQNIWSKLRVKLPLSPGEKAQLRKLKEKGVYSNNLSAKNIKIRNSIKFKVLRHKCK
;
A
#
# COMPACT_ATOMS: atom_id res chain seq x y z
N MET A 1 -26.04 -76.90 -30.07
CA MET A 1 -25.08 -76.57 -28.98
C MET A 1 -24.15 -75.40 -29.29
N ILE A 2 -23.70 -75.16 -30.54
CA ILE A 2 -22.75 -74.06 -30.86
C ILE A 2 -23.39 -72.65 -30.76
N ILE A 3 -24.65 -72.49 -31.19
CA ILE A 3 -25.36 -71.20 -31.21
C ILE A 3 -25.60 -70.64 -29.79
N GLN A 4 -25.86 -71.52 -28.82
CA GLN A 4 -26.13 -71.14 -27.43
C GLN A 4 -24.87 -70.63 -26.70
N CYS A 5 -23.69 -71.19 -27.00
CA CYS A 5 -22.41 -70.69 -26.50
C CYS A 5 -22.04 -69.32 -27.09
N PHE A 6 -22.32 -69.09 -28.38
CA PHE A 6 -22.09 -67.79 -29.00
C PHE A 6 -22.98 -66.70 -28.39
N HIS A 7 -24.24 -67.01 -28.10
CA HIS A 7 -25.16 -66.04 -27.51
C HIS A 7 -24.78 -65.66 -26.08
N ASN A 8 -24.37 -66.63 -25.25
CA ASN A 8 -23.85 -66.37 -23.90
C ASN A 8 -22.57 -65.52 -23.93
N ASN A 9 -21.64 -65.78 -24.86
CA ASN A 9 -20.41 -64.99 -24.97
C ASN A 9 -20.66 -63.55 -25.42
N ILE A 10 -21.68 -63.30 -26.26
CA ILE A 10 -22.08 -61.95 -26.69
C ILE A 10 -22.74 -61.20 -25.52
N LEU A 11 -23.65 -61.85 -24.79
CA LEU A 11 -24.30 -61.28 -23.61
C LEU A 11 -23.28 -60.93 -22.50
N ILE A 12 -22.32 -61.81 -22.23
CA ILE A 12 -21.24 -61.56 -21.25
C ILE A 12 -20.35 -60.38 -21.69
N LYS A 13 -20.05 -60.24 -22.99
CA LYS A 13 -19.32 -59.08 -23.53
C LYS A 13 -20.13 -57.79 -23.41
N GLN A 14 -21.43 -57.83 -23.70
CA GLN A 14 -22.35 -56.70 -23.59
C GLN A 14 -22.57 -56.23 -22.16
N ILE A 15 -22.46 -57.10 -21.15
CA ILE A 15 -22.58 -56.74 -19.73
C ILE A 15 -21.24 -56.26 -19.16
N ARG A 16 -20.10 -56.79 -19.62
CA ARG A 16 -18.77 -56.34 -19.20
C ARG A 16 -18.50 -54.88 -19.58
N THR A 17 -18.84 -54.47 -20.80
CA THR A 17 -18.55 -53.11 -21.28
C THR A 17 -19.20 -51.99 -20.46
N PRO A 18 -20.50 -52.01 -20.11
CA PRO A 18 -21.11 -50.99 -19.26
C PRO A 18 -20.59 -51.07 -17.82
N PHE A 19 -20.30 -52.26 -17.31
CA PHE A 19 -19.72 -52.42 -15.96
C PHE A 19 -18.33 -51.77 -15.85
N PHE A 20 -17.48 -51.95 -16.87
CA PHE A 20 -16.17 -51.29 -16.93
C PHE A 20 -16.28 -49.76 -17.05
N ILE A 21 -17.27 -49.25 -17.78
CA ILE A 21 -17.52 -47.81 -17.89
C ILE A 21 -17.98 -47.22 -16.54
N ILE A 22 -18.94 -47.88 -15.87
CA ILE A 22 -19.45 -47.45 -14.56
C ILE A 22 -18.36 -47.49 -13.49
N ALA A 23 -17.57 -48.56 -13.45
CA ALA A 23 -16.44 -48.69 -12.51
C ALA A 23 -15.37 -47.61 -12.74
N LYS A 24 -15.08 -47.28 -14.01
CA LYS A 24 -14.14 -46.19 -14.35
C LYS A 24 -14.69 -44.84 -13.92
N GLN A 25 -15.98 -44.57 -14.14
CA GLN A 25 -16.63 -43.33 -13.73
C GLN A 25 -16.64 -43.19 -12.20
N SER A 26 -16.94 -44.27 -11.45
CA SER A 26 -16.98 -44.22 -9.98
C SER A 26 -15.59 -44.00 -9.38
N CYS A 27 -14.54 -44.61 -9.96
CA CYS A 27 -13.16 -44.35 -9.55
C CYS A 27 -12.76 -42.88 -9.77
N ILE A 28 -13.16 -42.27 -10.88
CA ILE A 28 -12.92 -40.85 -11.15
C ILE A 28 -13.64 -39.97 -10.13
N PHE A 29 -14.92 -40.27 -9.83
CA PHE A 29 -15.69 -39.55 -8.82
C PHE A 29 -15.08 -39.69 -7.41
N LEU A 30 -14.66 -40.89 -7.02
CA LEU A 30 -13.98 -41.14 -5.75
C LEU A 30 -12.65 -40.40 -5.65
N PHE A 31 -11.88 -40.33 -6.74
CA PHE A 31 -10.63 -39.59 -6.80
C PHE A 31 -10.86 -38.07 -6.62
N ILE A 32 -11.87 -37.52 -7.31
CA ILE A 32 -12.25 -36.11 -7.14
C ILE A 32 -12.71 -35.85 -5.70
N LEU A 33 -13.52 -36.73 -5.13
CA LEU A 33 -14.01 -36.59 -3.75
C LEU A 33 -12.87 -36.65 -2.72
N ALA A 34 -11.88 -37.52 -2.93
CA ALA A 34 -10.70 -37.63 -2.07
C ALA A 34 -9.77 -36.41 -2.16
N THR A 35 -9.63 -35.83 -3.36
CA THR A 35 -8.84 -34.59 -3.52
C THR A 35 -9.57 -33.34 -3.01
N ALA A 36 -10.90 -33.33 -3.06
CA ALA A 36 -11.72 -32.24 -2.52
C ALA A 36 -11.82 -32.25 -0.99
N SER A 37 -11.66 -33.41 -0.35
CA SER A 37 -11.63 -33.56 1.11
C SER A 37 -10.23 -33.43 1.70
N ALA A 38 -9.20 -33.16 0.88
CA ALA A 38 -7.87 -32.85 1.38
C ALA A 38 -7.97 -31.68 2.38
N PRO A 39 -7.41 -31.83 3.60
CA PRO A 39 -7.47 -30.76 4.59
C PRO A 39 -6.85 -29.51 3.96
N ARG A 40 -7.61 -28.39 3.95
CA ARG A 40 -7.06 -27.08 3.60
C ARG A 40 -5.76 -26.93 4.37
N ALA A 41 -4.67 -26.56 3.67
CA ALA A 41 -3.34 -26.38 4.26
C ALA A 41 -3.48 -25.75 5.65
N GLN A 42 -3.20 -26.56 6.68
CA GLN A 42 -3.39 -26.16 8.05
C GLN A 42 -2.43 -25.00 8.31
N GLU A 43 -2.96 -23.79 8.53
CA GLU A 43 -2.12 -22.63 8.84
C GLU A 43 -1.30 -22.96 10.10
N TYR A 44 -0.01 -23.24 9.90
CA TYR A 44 0.89 -23.51 11.00
C TYR A 44 1.02 -22.24 11.84
N ALA A 45 1.18 -22.39 13.16
CA ALA A 45 1.38 -21.26 14.07
C ALA A 45 2.53 -20.34 13.62
N THR A 46 3.54 -20.91 12.95
CA THR A 46 4.68 -20.20 12.35
C THR A 46 4.27 -19.25 11.23
N ASP A 47 3.34 -19.65 10.35
CA ASP A 47 2.87 -18.81 9.24
C ASP A 47 2.12 -17.59 9.76
N ARG A 48 1.32 -17.77 10.82
CA ARG A 48 0.60 -16.67 11.45
C ARG A 48 1.54 -15.64 12.08
N LEU A 49 2.62 -16.11 12.73
CA LEU A 49 3.67 -15.25 13.27
C LEU A 49 4.44 -14.52 12.15
N PHE A 50 4.80 -15.23 11.09
CA PHE A 50 5.47 -14.66 9.93
C PHE A 50 4.61 -13.59 9.26
N MET A 51 3.34 -13.87 8.99
CA MET A 51 2.41 -12.92 8.38
C MET A 51 2.20 -11.68 9.25
N LYS A 52 2.19 -11.83 10.58
CA LYS A 52 2.10 -10.70 11.51
C LYS A 52 3.34 -9.78 11.40
N GLU A 53 4.54 -10.34 11.41
CA GLU A 53 5.78 -9.56 11.26
C GLU A 53 5.95 -8.98 9.85
N PHE A 54 5.56 -9.72 8.82
CA PHE A 54 5.55 -9.25 7.44
C PHE A 54 4.59 -8.07 7.25
N ASN A 55 3.37 -8.15 7.77
CA ASN A 55 2.41 -7.04 7.70
C ASN A 55 2.91 -5.80 8.46
N LYS A 56 3.57 -6.02 9.61
CA LYS A 56 4.18 -4.94 10.39
C LYS A 56 5.30 -4.25 9.64
N SER A 57 6.20 -5.00 9.00
CA SER A 57 7.29 -4.44 8.20
C SER A 57 6.76 -3.69 6.96
N LYS A 58 5.76 -4.25 6.27
CA LYS A 58 5.06 -3.58 5.15
C LYS A 58 4.45 -2.25 5.58
N CYS A 59 3.77 -2.21 6.73
CA CYS A 59 3.21 -0.97 7.29
C CYS A 59 4.31 0.07 7.56
N ARG A 60 5.41 -0.32 8.22
CA ARG A 60 6.54 0.58 8.51
C ARG A 60 7.15 1.16 7.25
N ASN A 61 7.33 0.36 6.20
CA ASN A 61 7.86 0.83 4.91
C ASN A 61 6.95 1.86 4.25
N LEU A 62 5.63 1.63 4.25
CA LEU A 62 4.66 2.60 3.72
C LEU A 62 4.65 3.91 4.51
N VAL A 63 4.74 3.82 5.83
CA VAL A 63 4.83 5.00 6.71
C VAL A 63 6.11 5.79 6.45
N GLU A 64 7.27 5.14 6.34
CA GLU A 64 8.53 5.84 6.05
C GLU A 64 8.53 6.48 4.66
N LYS A 65 7.96 5.82 3.64
CA LYS A 65 7.76 6.44 2.32
C LYS A 65 6.90 7.70 2.42
N LYS A 66 5.82 7.66 3.20
CA LYS A 66 4.95 8.82 3.46
C LYS A 66 5.68 9.93 4.21
N ILE A 67 6.47 9.61 5.24
CA ILE A 67 7.28 10.57 5.98
C ILE A 67 8.31 11.25 5.07
N ASN A 68 8.98 10.49 4.21
CA ASN A 68 9.97 11.02 3.28
C ASN A 68 9.34 11.97 2.25
N ASN A 69 8.13 11.66 1.76
CA ASN A 69 7.39 12.59 0.92
C ASN A 69 7.03 13.88 1.66
N LEU A 70 6.60 13.79 2.93
CA LEU A 70 6.30 14.97 3.74
C LEU A 70 7.54 15.83 4.02
N LYS A 71 8.73 15.24 4.15
CA LYS A 71 10.00 15.99 4.33
C LYS A 71 10.40 16.79 3.09
N LYS A 72 9.98 16.39 1.88
CA LYS A 72 10.29 17.10 0.63
C LYS A 72 9.51 18.41 0.49
N ILE A 73 8.34 18.51 1.12
CA ILE A 73 7.50 19.70 1.07
C ILE A 73 8.17 20.79 1.92
N ARG A 74 8.72 21.82 1.24
CA ARG A 74 9.30 22.99 1.90
C ARG A 74 8.20 24.02 2.13
N VAL A 75 8.09 24.48 3.38
CA VAL A 75 7.21 25.57 3.78
C VAL A 75 8.10 26.75 4.17
N MET A 76 7.71 27.96 3.75
CA MET A 76 8.42 29.18 4.13
C MET A 76 8.34 29.36 5.66
N THR A 77 9.48 29.57 6.30
CA THR A 77 9.53 29.81 7.75
C THR A 77 9.41 31.30 8.06
N LEU A 78 9.03 31.63 9.30
CA LEU A 78 9.05 33.01 9.79
C LEU A 78 10.42 33.67 9.61
N GLU A 79 11.52 32.95 9.88
CA GLU A 79 12.86 33.52 9.75
C GLU A 79 13.19 33.82 8.28
N GLN A 80 12.82 32.93 7.37
CA GLN A 80 13.03 33.13 5.93
C GLN A 80 12.22 34.31 5.39
N GLU A 81 10.98 34.46 5.85
CA GLU A 81 10.14 35.59 5.47
C GLU A 81 10.68 36.91 6.03
N ALA A 82 11.16 36.93 7.29
CA ALA A 82 11.77 38.10 7.88
C ALA A 82 13.02 38.55 7.10
N LEU A 83 13.88 37.60 6.70
CA LEU A 83 15.04 37.88 5.85
C LEU A 83 14.65 38.41 4.47
N LEU A 84 13.62 37.83 3.85
CA LEU A 84 13.10 38.30 2.57
C LEU A 84 12.58 39.74 2.69
N ASN A 85 11.80 40.03 3.73
CA ASN A 85 11.27 41.37 3.97
C ASN A 85 12.41 42.38 4.22
N GLN A 86 13.41 42.02 5.02
CA GLN A 86 14.59 42.86 5.24
C GLN A 86 15.34 43.16 3.93
N ASN A 87 15.50 42.15 3.06
CA ASN A 87 16.15 42.32 1.76
C ASN A 87 15.36 43.28 0.85
N ILE A 88 14.02 43.16 0.82
CA ILE A 88 13.15 44.07 0.07
C ILE A 88 13.33 45.51 0.57
N TRP A 89 13.30 45.73 1.89
CA TRP A 89 13.50 47.07 2.46
C TRP A 89 14.89 47.63 2.19
N SER A 90 15.93 46.79 2.23
CA SER A 90 17.30 47.17 1.88
C SER A 90 17.38 47.65 0.43
N LYS A 91 16.87 46.84 -0.52
CA LYS A 91 16.83 47.18 -1.94
C LYS A 91 16.07 48.47 -2.22
N LEU A 92 14.93 48.68 -1.56
CA LEU A 92 14.16 49.92 -1.68
C LEU A 92 14.95 51.14 -1.21
N ARG A 93 15.70 51.03 -0.10
CA ARG A 93 16.53 52.11 0.44
C ARG A 93 17.61 52.54 -0.55
N VAL A 94 18.25 51.58 -1.21
CA VAL A 94 19.30 51.83 -2.21
C VAL A 94 18.78 51.97 -3.65
N LYS A 95 17.46 52.06 -3.82
CA LYS A 95 16.78 52.20 -5.13
C LYS A 95 17.12 51.09 -6.14
N LEU A 96 17.40 49.88 -5.66
CA LEU A 96 17.62 48.71 -6.50
C LEU A 96 16.30 48.14 -7.06
N PRO A 97 16.32 47.56 -8.27
CA PRO A 97 15.14 46.95 -8.84
C PRO A 97 14.72 45.70 -8.05
N LEU A 98 13.41 45.57 -7.85
CA LEU A 98 12.80 44.38 -7.25
C LEU A 98 12.36 43.38 -8.33
N SER A 99 12.55 42.09 -8.05
CA SER A 99 12.00 41.01 -8.87
C SER A 99 10.46 40.97 -8.80
N PRO A 100 9.76 40.32 -9.75
CA PRO A 100 8.30 40.21 -9.73
C PRO A 100 7.75 39.61 -8.42
N GLY A 101 8.41 38.59 -7.87
CA GLY A 101 8.02 37.98 -6.59
C GLY A 101 8.19 38.93 -5.41
N GLU A 102 9.31 39.67 -5.35
CA GLU A 102 9.55 40.69 -4.32
C GLU A 102 8.55 41.84 -4.41
N LYS A 103 8.16 42.26 -5.63
CA LYS A 103 7.10 43.27 -5.83
C LYS A 103 5.76 42.78 -5.30
N ALA A 104 5.41 41.51 -5.54
CA ALA A 104 4.17 40.92 -5.02
C ALA A 104 4.19 40.84 -3.48
N GLN A 105 5.33 40.46 -2.89
CA GLN A 105 5.50 40.45 -1.44
C GLN A 105 5.39 41.86 -0.85
N LEU A 106 6.00 42.86 -1.49
CA LEU A 106 5.90 44.27 -1.07
C LEU A 106 4.45 44.78 -1.10
N ARG A 107 3.65 44.41 -2.11
CA ARG A 107 2.21 44.75 -2.14
C ARG A 107 1.47 44.18 -0.93
N LYS A 108 1.71 42.90 -0.61
CA LYS A 108 1.13 42.25 0.57
C LYS A 108 1.53 42.95 1.88
N LEU A 109 2.81 43.33 2.02
CA LEU A 109 3.30 44.05 3.19
C LEU A 109 2.63 45.42 3.35
N LYS A 110 2.34 46.12 2.24
CA LYS A 110 1.64 47.40 2.26
C LYS A 110 0.16 47.25 2.65
N GLU A 111 -0.50 46.18 2.19
CA GLU A 111 -1.91 45.92 2.48
C GLU A 111 -2.16 45.39 3.89
N LYS A 112 -1.30 44.48 4.38
CA LYS A 112 -1.52 43.71 5.62
C LYS A 112 -0.54 44.02 6.75
N GLY A 113 0.44 44.88 6.51
CA GLY A 113 1.55 45.11 7.44
C GLY A 113 2.52 43.93 7.53
N VAL A 114 3.30 43.88 8.62
CA VAL A 114 4.35 42.86 8.85
C VAL A 114 3.79 41.55 9.42
N TYR A 115 2.46 41.38 9.41
CA TYR A 115 1.82 40.22 10.00
C TYR A 115 2.08 38.94 9.19
N SER A 116 2.56 37.89 9.86
CA SER A 116 2.80 36.57 9.26
C SER A 116 2.10 35.46 10.04
N ASN A 117 1.47 34.56 9.29
CA ASN A 117 0.87 33.32 9.78
C ASN A 117 1.84 32.13 9.74
N ASN A 118 3.09 32.35 9.29
CA ASN A 118 4.06 31.27 9.17
C ASN A 118 4.51 30.79 10.55
N LEU A 119 5.02 29.56 10.59
CA LEU A 119 5.62 29.01 11.80
C LEU A 119 7.14 29.20 11.76
N SER A 120 7.77 29.29 12.93
CA SER A 120 9.24 29.25 13.03
C SER A 120 9.77 27.89 12.60
N ALA A 121 11.01 27.83 12.14
CA ALA A 121 11.65 26.56 11.76
C ALA A 121 11.62 25.56 12.92
N LYS A 122 11.82 26.04 14.16
CA LYS A 122 11.74 25.24 15.39
C LYS A 122 10.35 24.63 15.56
N ASN A 123 9.28 25.43 15.43
CA ASN A 123 7.91 24.95 15.61
C ASN A 123 7.49 23.99 14.50
N ILE A 124 7.91 24.23 13.25
CA ILE A 124 7.70 23.31 12.13
C ILE A 124 8.38 21.96 12.42
N LYS A 125 9.63 21.98 12.91
CA LYS A 125 10.38 20.77 13.27
C LYS A 125 9.65 19.97 14.36
N ILE A 126 9.18 20.63 15.42
CA ILE A 126 8.43 19.98 16.52
C ILE A 126 7.11 19.40 16.01
N ARG A 127 6.34 20.17 15.24
CA ARG A 127 5.07 19.71 14.65
C ARG A 127 5.28 18.47 13.78
N ASN A 128 6.32 18.49 12.94
CA ASN A 128 6.66 17.36 12.09
C ASN A 128 7.14 16.14 12.88
N SER A 129 7.97 16.32 13.92
CA SER A 129 8.42 15.20 14.75
C SER A 129 7.26 14.51 15.48
N ILE A 130 6.30 15.28 15.99
CA ILE A 130 5.08 14.74 16.62
C ILE A 130 4.26 13.98 15.57
N LYS A 131 4.00 14.59 14.41
CA LYS A 131 3.25 13.96 13.32
C LYS A 131 3.88 12.65 12.87
N PHE A 132 5.20 12.61 12.72
CA PHE A 132 5.94 11.41 12.31
C PHE A 132 5.92 10.33 13.39
N LYS A 133 6.03 10.71 14.67
CA LYS A 133 5.89 9.77 15.79
C LYS A 133 4.51 9.10 15.80
N VAL A 134 3.45 9.88 15.60
CA VAL A 134 2.07 9.36 15.50
C VAL A 134 1.93 8.41 14.31
N LEU A 135 2.47 8.76 13.14
CA LEU A 135 2.41 7.89 11.96
C LEU A 135 3.12 6.55 12.20
N ARG A 136 4.30 6.56 12.83
CA ARG A 136 5.05 5.34 13.16
C ARG A 136 4.32 4.47 14.19
N HIS A 137 3.60 5.09 15.13
CA HIS A 137 2.87 4.37 16.16
C HIS A 137 1.69 3.55 15.61
N LYS A 138 1.14 3.92 14.44
CA LYS A 138 0.05 3.17 13.79
C LYS A 138 0.44 1.77 13.31
N CYS A 139 1.74 1.48 13.20
CA CYS A 139 2.26 0.19 12.76
C CYS A 139 2.84 -0.66 13.92
N LYS A 140 2.42 -0.42 15.16
CA LYS A 140 2.86 -1.19 16.32
C LYS A 140 2.21 -2.56 16.38
#